data_AF-A0A0S2TDI5-F1
#
_entry.id   AF-A0A0S2TDI5-F1
#
_cell.length_a   1.000
_cell.length_b   1.000
_cell.length_c   1.000
_cell.angle_alpha   90.00
_cell.angle_beta   90.00
_cell.angle_gamma   90.00
#
_symmetry.space_group_name_H-M   'P 1'
#
loop_
_entity.id
_entity.type
_entity.pdbx_description
1 polymer ?
#
loop_
_entity_poly.entity_id
_entity_poly.type
_entity_poly.pdbx_seq_one_letter_code
_entity_poly.pdbx_strand_id
1 'polypeptide(L)'
;MMPEDKRVVLQNFSDVCQKYSARLKGVKKIGLMPTPHRIPFEKLKAALELLIEKMPDGGVIKLHPGFRKMPESRQHLNSLLQNISPGNVEFCDDSVVLELEMLAEPKTLIGARSSLTKYAEGFGSDFEYVEFDGYTAPNN
;
A
#
# COMPACT_ATOMS: atom_id res chain seq x y z
N MET A 1 26.28 13.28 3.11
CA MET A 1 26.48 11.83 2.87
C MET A 1 26.91 11.22 4.20
N MET A 2 26.26 10.13 4.65
CA MET A 2 26.57 9.54 5.97
C MET A 2 27.91 8.77 5.88
N PRO A 3 28.80 8.86 6.88
CA PRO A 3 30.06 8.10 6.89
C PRO A 3 29.79 6.59 6.82
N GLU A 4 30.51 5.86 5.94
CA GLU A 4 30.28 4.43 5.70
C GLU A 4 30.51 3.57 6.95
N ASP A 5 31.46 3.98 7.79
CA ASP A 5 31.80 3.37 9.09
C ASP A 5 30.66 3.48 10.13
N LYS A 6 29.68 4.36 9.90
CA LYS A 6 28.49 4.50 10.76
C LYS A 6 27.25 3.81 10.19
N ARG A 7 27.36 3.18 9.02
CA ARG A 7 26.24 2.51 8.35
C ARG A 7 26.09 1.09 8.88
N VAL A 8 25.11 0.88 9.75
CA VAL A 8 24.69 -0.47 10.14
C VAL A 8 23.69 -0.98 9.11
N VAL A 9 24.07 -2.01 8.35
CA VAL A 9 23.17 -2.73 7.44
C VAL A 9 22.73 -4.00 8.14
N LEU A 10 21.42 -4.19 8.29
CA LEU A 10 20.86 -5.45 8.80
C LEU A 10 21.22 -6.59 7.83
N GLN A 11 22.03 -7.52 8.32
CA GLN A 11 22.52 -8.68 7.55
C GLN A 11 21.51 -9.83 7.54
N ASN A 12 20.64 -9.90 8.55
CA ASN A 12 19.66 -10.96 8.69
C ASN A 12 18.27 -10.41 9.06
N PHE A 13 17.30 -10.64 8.18
CA PHE A 13 15.91 -10.24 8.38
C PHE A 13 15.11 -11.27 9.20
N SER A 14 15.63 -12.48 9.44
CA SER A 14 14.93 -13.53 10.19
C SER A 14 14.53 -13.08 11.58
N ASP A 15 15.40 -12.33 12.25
CA ASP A 15 15.18 -11.85 13.62
C ASP A 15 14.06 -10.79 13.67
N VAL A 16 13.89 -10.04 12.57
CA VAL A 16 12.80 -9.07 12.42
C VAL A 16 11.48 -9.83 12.26
N CYS A 17 11.44 -10.85 11.40
CA CYS A 17 10.26 -11.69 11.20
C CYS A 17 9.87 -12.50 12.45
N GLN A 18 10.83 -12.83 13.33
CA GLN A 18 10.53 -13.49 14.62
C GLN A 18 9.85 -12.55 15.63
N LYS A 19 10.12 -11.24 15.57
CA LYS A 19 9.58 -10.25 16.50
C LYS A 19 8.34 -9.52 15.97
N TYR A 20 8.20 -9.43 14.65
CA TYR A 20 7.04 -8.85 14.00
C TYR A 20 6.03 -9.93 13.64
N SER A 21 4.85 -9.87 14.25
CA SER A 21 3.73 -10.72 13.82
C SER A 21 3.07 -10.11 12.59
N ALA A 22 3.31 -10.72 11.42
CA ALA A 22 2.72 -10.31 10.16
C ALA A 22 1.19 -10.28 10.25
N ARG A 23 0.60 -9.12 9.93
CA ARG A 23 -0.83 -8.89 10.08
C ARG A 23 -1.61 -9.24 8.82
N LEU A 24 -0.93 -9.31 7.68
CA LEU A 24 -1.52 -9.61 6.39
C LEU A 24 -1.13 -11.02 5.90
N LYS A 25 -0.93 -11.97 6.81
CA LYS A 25 -0.57 -13.35 6.45
C LYS A 25 -1.67 -13.98 5.59
N GLY A 26 -1.28 -14.54 4.43
CA GLY A 26 -2.20 -15.11 3.44
C GLY A 26 -2.85 -14.08 2.50
N VAL A 27 -2.83 -12.79 2.83
CA VAL A 27 -3.26 -11.72 1.91
C VAL A 27 -2.15 -11.47 0.90
N LYS A 28 -2.41 -11.74 -0.38
CA LYS A 28 -1.40 -11.62 -1.45
C LYS A 28 -1.38 -10.26 -2.12
N LYS A 29 -2.55 -9.66 -2.36
CA LYS A 29 -2.68 -8.40 -3.13
C LYS A 29 -2.91 -7.22 -2.19
N ILE A 30 -2.16 -6.14 -2.41
CA ILE A 30 -2.24 -4.92 -1.63
C ILE A 30 -2.34 -3.72 -2.58
N GLY A 31 -3.52 -3.10 -2.64
CA GLY A 31 -3.72 -1.83 -3.33
C GLY A 31 -3.14 -0.66 -2.54
N LEU A 32 -2.48 0.28 -3.21
CA LEU A 32 -1.84 1.44 -2.60
C LEU A 32 -2.57 2.71 -3.04
N MET A 33 -3.35 3.29 -2.13
CA MET A 33 -3.97 4.59 -2.39
C MET A 33 -2.90 5.69 -2.25
N PRO A 34 -2.70 6.56 -3.27
CA PRO A 34 -1.74 7.66 -3.18
C PRO A 34 -2.06 8.67 -2.08
N THR A 35 -1.14 9.61 -1.83
CA THR A 35 -1.42 10.73 -0.92
C THR A 35 -2.64 11.53 -1.40
N PRO A 36 -3.50 12.03 -0.48
CA PRO A 36 -4.78 12.65 -0.85
C PRO A 36 -4.66 13.77 -1.89
N HIS A 37 -3.59 14.56 -1.86
CA HIS A 37 -3.40 15.67 -2.79
C HIS A 37 -3.01 15.24 -4.22
N ARG A 38 -2.71 13.95 -4.45
CA ARG A 38 -2.35 13.45 -5.79
C ARG A 38 -3.54 12.95 -6.59
N ILE A 39 -4.70 12.76 -5.96
CA ILE A 39 -5.94 12.35 -6.63
C ILE A 39 -7.04 13.33 -6.20
N PRO A 40 -7.70 14.04 -7.14
CA PRO A 40 -8.83 14.91 -6.81
C PRO A 40 -9.94 14.15 -6.06
N PHE A 41 -10.65 14.83 -5.17
CA PHE A 41 -11.66 14.20 -4.31
C PHE A 41 -12.73 13.45 -5.11
N GLU A 42 -13.20 14.05 -6.20
CA GLU A 42 -14.18 13.51 -7.13
C GLU A 42 -13.70 12.26 -7.89
N LYS A 43 -12.38 12.02 -7.93
CA LYS A 43 -11.75 10.85 -8.58
C LYS A 43 -11.46 9.71 -7.62
N LEU A 44 -11.68 9.88 -6.31
CA LEU A 44 -11.41 8.84 -5.31
C LEU A 44 -12.20 7.55 -5.56
N LYS A 45 -13.45 7.65 -6.04
CA LYS A 45 -14.26 6.47 -6.41
C LYS A 45 -13.61 5.67 -7.53
N ALA A 46 -13.27 6.34 -8.63
CA ALA A 46 -12.64 5.70 -9.78
C ALA A 46 -11.30 5.06 -9.41
N ALA A 47 -10.50 5.73 -8.57
CA ALA A 47 -9.24 5.19 -8.08
C ALA A 47 -9.44 3.92 -7.23
N LEU A 48 -10.49 3.88 -6.40
CA LEU A 48 -10.84 2.73 -5.59
C LEU A 48 -11.33 1.56 -6.46
N GLU A 49 -12.21 1.84 -7.43
CA GLU A 49 -12.72 0.85 -8.40
C GLU A 49 -11.57 0.19 -9.17
N LEU A 50 -10.61 0.99 -9.66
CA LEU A 50 -9.44 0.48 -10.35
C LEU A 50 -8.61 -0.49 -9.49
N LEU A 51 -8.39 -0.16 -8.21
CA LEU A 51 -7.67 -1.07 -7.31
C LEU A 51 -8.44 -2.37 -7.07
N ILE A 52 -9.76 -2.28 -6.87
CA ILE A 52 -10.62 -3.45 -6.63
C ILE A 52 -10.64 -4.35 -7.87
N GLU A 53 -10.73 -3.79 -9.08
CA GLU A 53 -10.70 -4.54 -10.34
C GLU A 53 -9.42 -5.38 -10.49
N LYS A 54 -8.29 -4.86 -10.02
CA LYS A 54 -7.01 -5.57 -10.00
C LYS A 54 -6.90 -6.66 -8.93
N MET A 55 -7.87 -6.72 -8.02
CA MET A 55 -7.94 -7.67 -6.90
C MET A 55 -9.24 -8.48 -6.91
N PRO A 56 -9.56 -9.22 -8.01
CA PRO A 56 -10.81 -9.96 -8.11
C PRO A 56 -10.97 -11.03 -7.03
N ASP A 57 -9.84 -11.66 -6.63
CA ASP A 57 -9.78 -12.68 -5.57
C ASP A 57 -9.73 -12.10 -4.15
N GLY A 58 -9.92 -10.78 -4.03
CA GLY A 58 -9.83 -10.03 -2.80
C GLY A 58 -8.42 -9.56 -2.45
N GLY A 59 -8.31 -8.88 -1.32
CA GLY A 59 -7.07 -8.27 -0.86
C GLY A 59 -7.32 -7.12 0.10
N VAL A 60 -6.30 -6.29 0.29
CA VAL A 60 -6.45 -5.09 1.13
C VAL A 60 -5.98 -3.84 0.41
N ILE A 61 -6.50 -2.69 0.80
CA ILE A 61 -6.02 -1.39 0.35
C ILE A 61 -5.34 -0.69 1.51
N LYS A 62 -4.10 -0.23 1.31
CA LYS A 62 -3.40 0.64 2.24
C LYS A 62 -3.66 2.09 1.86
N LEU A 63 -4.28 2.84 2.76
CA LEU A 63 -4.38 4.29 2.63
C LEU A 63 -3.05 4.95 2.95
N HIS A 64 -2.67 5.95 2.15
CA HIS A 64 -1.53 6.80 2.47
C HIS A 64 -1.75 7.50 3.84
N PRO A 65 -0.71 7.62 4.70
CA PRO A 65 -0.85 8.27 6.02
C PRO A 65 -1.40 9.69 5.99
N GLY A 66 -1.29 10.38 4.85
CA GLY A 66 -1.89 11.70 4.62
C GLY A 66 -3.42 11.72 4.87
N PHE A 67 -4.12 10.62 4.62
CA PHE A 67 -5.57 10.51 4.91
C PHE A 67 -5.90 10.59 6.40
N ARG A 68 -4.95 10.37 7.32
CA ARG A 68 -5.18 10.56 8.77
C ARG A 68 -5.54 12.00 9.12
N LYS A 69 -5.10 12.97 8.33
CA LYS A 69 -5.39 14.40 8.51
C LYS A 69 -6.63 14.85 7.74
N MET A 70 -7.32 13.95 7.03
CA MET A 70 -8.46 14.25 6.16
C MET A 70 -9.62 13.31 6.48
N PRO A 71 -10.29 13.50 7.64
CA PRO A 71 -11.33 12.60 8.11
C PRO A 71 -12.50 12.48 7.14
N GLU A 72 -12.90 13.57 6.48
CA GLU A 72 -13.97 13.57 5.47
C GLU A 72 -13.65 12.66 4.29
N SER A 73 -12.45 12.77 3.72
CA SER A 73 -12.01 11.90 2.62
C SER A 73 -11.90 10.44 3.05
N ARG A 74 -11.44 10.18 4.28
CA ARG A 74 -11.37 8.81 4.81
C ARG A 74 -12.76 8.22 5.02
N GLN A 75 -13.69 8.98 5.57
CA GLN A 75 -15.08 8.55 5.74
C GLN A 75 -15.74 8.28 4.38
N HIS A 76 -15.51 9.17 3.41
CA HIS A 76 -15.99 8.99 2.05
C HIS A 76 -15.47 7.69 1.41
N LEU A 77 -14.16 7.43 1.51
CA LEU A 77 -13.54 6.19 1.03
C LEU A 77 -14.11 4.93 1.71
N ASN A 78 -14.33 4.97 3.03
CA ASN A 78 -14.97 3.88 3.76
C ASN A 78 -16.37 3.58 3.24
N SER A 79 -17.19 4.62 3.05
CA SER A 79 -18.53 4.47 2.50
C SER A 79 -18.50 3.94 1.06
N LEU A 80 -17.57 4.41 0.22
CA LEU A 80 -17.40 3.91 -1.15
C LEU A 80 -17.02 2.43 -1.15
N LEU A 81 -16.06 2.01 -0.32
CA LEU A 81 -15.57 0.64 -0.29
C LEU A 81 -16.69 -0.34 0.09
N GLN A 82 -17.49 0.00 1.11
CA GLN A 82 -18.63 -0.81 1.56
C GLN A 82 -19.68 -1.01 0.45
N ASN A 83 -19.87 -0.01 -0.41
CA ASN A 83 -20.85 -0.08 -1.50
C ASN A 83 -20.33 -0.87 -2.71
N ILE A 84 -19.04 -0.77 -3.02
CA ILE A 84 -18.47 -1.29 -4.28
C ILE A 84 -17.92 -2.72 -4.11
N SER A 85 -17.44 -3.07 -2.92
CA SER A 85 -16.81 -4.36 -2.65
C SER A 85 -17.14 -4.86 -1.23
N PRO A 86 -18.41 -5.23 -0.96
CA PRO A 86 -18.81 -5.69 0.36
C PRO A 86 -18.12 -7.02 0.71
N GLY A 87 -17.06 -6.93 1.52
CA GLY A 87 -16.36 -8.08 2.11
C GLY A 87 -15.25 -8.71 1.27
N ASN A 88 -15.04 -8.30 0.00
CA ASN A 88 -13.96 -8.85 -0.83
C ASN A 88 -12.62 -8.11 -0.65
N VAL A 89 -12.68 -6.79 -0.44
CA VAL A 89 -11.52 -5.92 -0.25
C VAL A 89 -11.79 -5.02 0.94
N GLU A 90 -10.81 -4.91 1.84
CA GLU A 90 -10.89 -4.05 3.03
C GLU A 90 -9.72 -3.07 3.11
N PHE A 91 -9.87 -1.99 3.87
CA PHE A 91 -8.73 -1.16 4.21
C PHE A 91 -7.90 -1.83 5.30
N CYS A 92 -6.60 -2.00 5.07
CA CYS A 92 -5.73 -2.55 6.11
C CYS A 92 -5.41 -1.51 7.18
N ASP A 93 -5.06 -2.02 8.37
CA ASP A 93 -4.77 -1.20 9.54
C ASP A 93 -3.60 -0.23 9.29
N ASP A 94 -3.74 0.99 9.81
CA ASP A 94 -2.79 2.08 9.68
C ASP A 94 -1.38 1.74 10.22
N SER A 95 -1.27 0.82 11.16
CA SER A 95 -0.02 0.33 11.76
C SER A 95 0.66 -0.80 10.98
N VAL A 96 0.04 -1.35 9.93
CA VAL A 96 0.69 -2.30 9.03
C VAL A 96 1.88 -1.64 8.32
N VAL A 97 3.04 -2.26 8.41
CA VAL A 97 4.29 -1.86 7.74
C VAL A 97 4.53 -2.79 6.56
N LEU A 98 4.30 -2.30 5.34
CA LEU A 98 4.29 -3.13 4.13
C LEU A 98 5.62 -3.82 3.86
N GLU A 99 6.73 -3.16 4.17
CA GLU A 99 8.08 -3.71 4.05
C GLU A 99 8.24 -4.97 4.92
N LEU A 100 7.70 -4.96 6.14
CA LEU A 100 7.73 -6.12 7.03
C LEU A 100 6.75 -7.21 6.59
N GLU A 101 5.59 -6.83 6.04
CA GLU A 101 4.66 -7.80 5.47
C GLU A 101 5.27 -8.53 4.26
N MET A 102 5.98 -7.81 3.37
CA MET A 102 6.70 -8.38 2.22
C MET A 102 7.86 -9.28 2.65
N LEU A 103 8.59 -8.90 3.71
CA LEU A 103 9.63 -9.74 4.30
C LEU A 103 9.09 -11.05 4.87
N ALA A 104 7.91 -11.01 5.48
CA ALA A 104 7.27 -12.19 6.07
C ALA A 104 6.68 -13.11 4.99
N GLU A 105 6.12 -12.54 3.93
CA GLU A 105 5.49 -13.28 2.83
C GLU A 105 5.47 -12.41 1.56
N PRO A 106 5.91 -12.93 0.41
CA PRO A 106 5.81 -12.20 -0.86
C PRO A 106 4.40 -11.70 -1.17
N LYS A 107 4.31 -10.43 -1.57
CA LYS A 107 3.07 -9.72 -1.90
C LYS A 107 3.08 -9.22 -3.35
N THR A 108 1.92 -8.89 -3.88
CA THR A 108 1.75 -8.10 -5.10
C THR A 108 1.19 -6.74 -4.70
N LEU A 109 2.02 -5.70 -4.81
CA LEU A 109 1.60 -4.33 -4.57
C LEU A 109 1.02 -3.74 -5.85
N ILE A 110 -0.10 -3.03 -5.76
CA ILE A 110 -0.76 -2.42 -6.91
C ILE A 110 -0.92 -0.92 -6.65
N GLY A 111 -0.34 -0.07 -7.48
CA GLY A 111 -0.47 1.37 -7.29
C GLY A 111 0.32 2.23 -8.25
N ALA A 112 0.25 3.54 -8.04
CA ALA A 112 1.08 4.50 -8.77
C ALA A 112 2.54 4.45 -8.29
N ARG A 113 3.41 5.22 -8.96
CA ARG A 113 4.84 5.30 -8.69
C ARG A 113 5.15 5.48 -7.19
N SER A 114 5.93 4.57 -6.63
CA SER A 114 6.27 4.52 -5.21
C SER A 114 7.70 4.02 -4.99
N SER A 115 8.32 4.43 -3.88
CA SER A 115 9.60 3.84 -3.43
C SER A 115 9.45 2.36 -3.03
N LEU A 116 8.22 1.91 -2.73
CA LEU A 116 7.90 0.53 -2.39
C LEU A 116 8.29 -0.47 -3.50
N THR A 117 8.38 -0.04 -4.75
CA THR A 117 8.87 -0.89 -5.86
C THR A 117 10.26 -1.47 -5.57
N LYS A 118 11.17 -0.69 -4.95
CA LYS A 118 12.52 -1.17 -4.61
C LYS A 118 12.50 -2.22 -3.50
N TYR A 119 11.60 -2.05 -2.53
CA TYR A 119 11.44 -3.02 -1.44
C TYR A 119 10.76 -4.28 -1.94
N ALA A 120 9.78 -4.16 -2.84
CA ALA A 120 9.12 -5.29 -3.44
C ALA A 120 10.15 -6.18 -4.17
N GLU A 121 10.96 -5.59 -5.05
CA GLU A 121 12.06 -6.28 -5.74
C GLU A 121 13.03 -6.93 -4.75
N GLY A 122 13.50 -6.19 -3.73
CA GLY A 122 14.45 -6.69 -2.74
C GLY A 122 13.92 -7.82 -1.84
N PHE A 123 12.60 -7.93 -1.67
CA PHE A 123 11.95 -8.93 -0.83
C PHE A 123 11.22 -10.02 -1.63
N GLY A 124 11.43 -10.10 -2.95
CA GLY A 124 10.82 -11.11 -3.82
C GLY A 124 9.31 -10.94 -3.99
N SER A 125 8.80 -9.71 -3.79
CA SER A 125 7.42 -9.29 -4.06
C SER A 125 7.32 -8.59 -5.41
N ASP A 126 6.10 -8.50 -5.95
CA ASP A 126 5.82 -7.84 -7.22
C ASP A 126 5.23 -6.45 -7.01
N PHE A 127 5.42 -5.58 -8.00
CA PHE A 127 4.78 -4.27 -8.06
C PHE A 127 4.10 -4.06 -9.41
N GLU A 128 2.77 -4.03 -9.42
CA GLU A 128 1.96 -3.67 -10.58
C GLU A 128 1.69 -2.17 -10.58
N TYR A 129 2.20 -1.50 -11.62
CA TYR A 129 1.91 -0.09 -11.82
C TYR A 129 0.49 0.11 -12.37
N VAL A 130 -0.26 1.02 -11.75
CA VAL A 130 -1.53 1.52 -12.28
C VAL A 130 -1.52 3.04 -12.35
N GLU A 131 -2.13 3.57 -13.40
CA GLU A 131 -2.32 5.00 -13.60
C GLU A 131 -3.72 5.39 -13.12
N PHE A 132 -3.79 6.26 -12.10
CA PHE A 132 -5.07 6.79 -11.63
C PHE A 132 -5.49 8.01 -12.44
N ASP A 133 -6.77 8.10 -12.76
CA ASP A 133 -7.33 9.29 -13.40
C ASP A 133 -7.13 10.54 -12.52
N GLY A 134 -6.59 11.60 -13.11
CA GLY A 134 -6.23 12.84 -12.41
C GLY A 134 -4.98 12.74 -11.52
N TYR A 135 -4.18 11.66 -11.61
CA TYR A 135 -2.99 11.49 -10.79
C TYR A 135 -1.92 12.55 -11.08
N THR A 136 -1.46 13.23 -10.03
CA THR A 136 -0.28 14.10 -10.10
C THR A 136 0.96 13.35 -9.59
N ALA A 137 1.91 13.09 -10.48
CA ALA A 137 3.17 12.43 -10.11
C ALA A 137 4.05 13.32 -9.20
N PRO A 138 4.87 12.73 -8.31
CA PRO A 138 5.86 13.50 -7.59
C PRO A 138 6.87 14.11 -8.56
N ASN A 139 7.16 15.40 -8.38
CA ASN A 139 8.29 16.07 -9.05
C ASN A 139 9.60 15.39 -8.63
N ASN A 140 10.42 15.00 -9.61
CA ASN A 140 11.74 14.40 -9.37
C ASN A 140 12.74 15.45 -8.88
#